data_AF-A0A2S5LB00-F1
#
_entry.id   AF-A0A2S5LB00-F1
#
_cell.length_a   1.000
_cell.length_b   1.000
_cell.length_c   1.000
_cell.angle_alpha   90.00
_cell.angle_beta   90.00
_cell.angle_gamma   90.00
#
_symmetry.space_group_name_H-M   'P 1'
#
loop_
_entity.id
_entity.type
_entity.pdbx_description
1 polymer ?
#
loop_
_entity_poly.entity_id
_entity_poly.type
_entity_poly.pdbx_seq_one_letter_code
_entity_poly.pdbx_strand_id
1 'polypeptide(L)'
;MRTDFWKVGAMLLGLLIIVLLVQFTTWTLAVNSAEADAKAVIRLENPRLDWAFAEWERCNTGQGDYAKNGYITKEQCNMAIAAQAKTQGNEKLVRQVFNAQQFQLNDAANKVQPAWPLSIMANPIYVVIQKLL
;
A
#
# COMPACT_ATOMS: atom_id res chain seq x y z
N MET A 1 2.62 -45.17 26.40
CA MET A 1 1.77 -43.98 26.18
C MET A 1 1.73 -43.70 24.69
N ARG A 2 0.62 -44.01 24.01
CA ARG A 2 0.45 -43.79 22.57
C ARG A 2 -0.20 -42.40 22.44
N THR A 3 0.61 -41.35 22.31
CA THR A 3 0.09 -40.00 22.05
C THR A 3 -0.76 -40.05 20.80
N ASP A 4 -2.01 -39.62 20.90
CA ASP A 4 -2.93 -39.61 19.76
C ASP A 4 -2.33 -38.75 18.64
N PHE A 5 -1.93 -39.40 17.55
CA PHE A 5 -1.27 -38.75 16.41
C PHE A 5 -2.05 -37.52 15.90
N TRP A 6 -3.38 -37.57 15.98
CA TRP A 6 -4.28 -36.47 15.66
C TRP A 6 -4.11 -35.22 16.54
N LYS A 7 -3.83 -35.38 17.84
CA LYS A 7 -3.61 -34.25 18.76
C LYS A 7 -2.28 -33.56 18.48
N VAL A 8 -1.24 -34.34 18.19
CA VAL A 8 0.08 -33.81 17.81
C VAL A 8 0.00 -33.08 16.47
N GLY A 9 -0.70 -33.66 15.48
CA GLY A 9 -0.95 -33.01 14.20
C GLY A 9 -1.72 -31.69 14.31
N ALA A 10 -2.79 -31.66 15.12
CA ALA A 10 -3.57 -30.44 15.36
C ALA A 10 -2.76 -29.34 16.08
N MET A 11 -1.93 -29.71 17.06
CA MET A 11 -1.04 -28.77 17.74
C MET A 11 -0.02 -28.17 16.78
N LEU A 12 0.62 -29.00 15.94
CA LEU A 12 1.59 -28.52 14.95
C LEU A 12 0.94 -27.59 13.91
N LEU A 13 -0.26 -27.93 13.43
CA LEU A 13 -0.99 -27.08 12.49
C LEU A 13 -1.35 -25.72 13.12
N GLY A 14 -1.87 -25.72 14.35
CA GLY A 14 -2.20 -24.50 15.08
C GLY A 14 -0.99 -23.60 15.28
N LEU A 15 0.15 -24.19 15.66
CA LEU A 15 1.39 -23.46 15.85
C LEU A 15 1.90 -22.84 14.53
N LEU A 16 1.75 -23.55 13.42
CA LEU A 16 2.13 -23.08 12.09
C LEU A 16 1.24 -21.92 11.62
N ILE A 17 -0.07 -21.95 11.89
CA ILE A 17 -1.00 -20.85 11.60
C ILE A 17 -0.59 -19.59 12.39
N ILE A 18 -0.27 -19.73 13.68
CA ILE A 18 0.16 -18.60 14.51
C ILE A 18 1.44 -17.98 13.95
N VAL A 19 2.43 -18.79 13.58
CA VAL A 19 3.69 -18.30 12.98
C VAL A 19 3.42 -17.54 11.68
N LEU A 20 2.56 -18.07 10.81
CA LEU A 20 2.17 -17.40 9.56
C LEU A 20 1.49 -16.05 9.81
N LEU A 21 0.57 -15.98 10.78
CA LEU A 21 -0.12 -14.72 11.13
C LEU A 21 0.88 -13.68 11.64
N VAL A 22 1.79 -14.06 12.54
CA VAL A 22 2.82 -13.14 13.05
C VAL A 22 3.69 -12.64 11.90
N GLN A 23 4.22 -13.52 11.07
CA GLN A 23 5.06 -13.12 9.94
C GLN A 23 4.31 -12.22 8.95
N PHE A 24 3.03 -12.50 8.68
CA PHE A 24 2.20 -11.67 7.82
C PHE A 24 2.04 -10.26 8.39
N THR A 25 1.70 -10.14 9.69
CA THR A 25 1.55 -8.82 10.35
C THR A 25 2.86 -8.03 10.38
N THR A 26 4.00 -8.69 10.59
CA THR A 26 5.30 -8.00 10.58
C THR A 26 5.68 -7.52 9.19
N TRP A 27 5.35 -8.29 8.15
CA TRP A 27 5.63 -7.93 6.77
C TRP A 27 4.76 -6.77 6.30
N THR A 28 3.45 -6.78 6.60
CA THR A 28 2.56 -5.66 6.25
C THR A 28 2.98 -4.36 6.94
N LEU A 29 3.45 -4.45 8.19
CA LEU A 29 3.97 -3.29 8.91
C LEU A 29 5.22 -2.71 8.22
N ALA A 30 6.13 -3.58 7.76
CA ALA A 30 7.35 -3.19 7.05
C ALA A 30 7.05 -2.58 5.65
N VAL A 31 6.06 -3.12 4.94
CA VAL A 31 5.58 -2.53 3.67
C VAL A 31 5.00 -1.14 3.93
N ASN A 32 4.12 -1.00 4.92
CA ASN A 32 3.52 0.29 5.27
C ASN A 32 4.57 1.33 5.66
N SER A 33 5.62 0.96 6.40
CA SER A 33 6.71 1.88 6.73
C SER A 33 7.53 2.27 5.49
N ALA A 34 7.85 1.32 4.62
CA ALA A 34 8.60 1.59 3.39
C ALA A 34 7.82 2.51 2.44
N GLU A 35 6.49 2.34 2.35
CA GLU A 35 5.62 3.24 1.59
C GLU A 35 5.55 4.64 2.20
N ALA A 36 5.50 4.76 3.53
CA ALA A 36 5.49 6.05 4.23
C ALA A 36 6.80 6.82 4.00
N ASP A 37 7.94 6.14 4.09
CA ASP A 37 9.27 6.72 3.84
C ASP A 37 9.38 7.20 2.39
N ALA A 38 8.94 6.39 1.42
CA ALA A 38 8.92 6.78 0.00
C ALA A 38 8.01 8.00 -0.25
N LYS A 39 6.81 8.04 0.36
CA LYS A 39 5.92 9.22 0.28
C LYS A 39 6.58 10.47 0.84
N ALA A 40 7.29 10.36 1.95
CA ALA A 40 7.98 11.49 2.57
C ALA A 40 9.10 12.04 1.67
N VAL A 41 9.92 11.16 1.07
CA VAL A 41 10.96 11.54 0.11
C VAL A 41 10.36 12.27 -1.09
N ILE A 42 9.29 11.74 -1.67
CA ILE A 42 8.64 12.35 -2.85
C ILE A 42 8.08 13.74 -2.53
N ARG A 43 7.49 13.94 -1.35
CA ARG A 43 7.02 15.26 -0.89
C ARG A 43 8.17 16.24 -0.74
N LEU A 44 9.31 15.80 -0.19
CA LEU A 44 10.52 16.61 -0.06
C LEU A 44 11.11 17.01 -1.41
N GLU A 45 11.08 16.12 -2.40
CA GLU A 45 11.53 16.42 -3.77
C GLU A 45 10.60 17.37 -4.53
N ASN A 46 9.30 17.41 -4.17
CA ASN A 46 8.28 18.17 -4.89
C ASN A 46 7.44 19.07 -3.96
N PRO A 47 8.05 20.04 -3.25
CA PRO A 47 7.35 20.87 -2.28
C PRO A 47 6.25 21.74 -2.92
N ARG A 48 6.37 22.07 -4.22
CA ARG A 48 5.35 22.83 -4.97
C ARG A 48 4.05 22.04 -5.21
N LEU A 49 4.08 20.72 -5.02
CA LEU A 49 2.94 19.83 -5.19
C LEU A 49 2.37 19.31 -3.86
N ASP A 50 2.79 19.88 -2.73
CA ASP A 50 2.31 19.45 -1.41
C ASP A 50 0.78 19.56 -1.28
N TRP A 51 0.18 20.59 -1.89
CA TRP A 51 -1.27 20.72 -2.02
C TRP A 51 -1.91 19.52 -2.74
N ALA A 52 -1.28 19.02 -3.82
CA ALA A 52 -1.79 17.91 -4.61
C ALA A 52 -1.70 16.60 -3.85
N PHE A 53 -0.63 16.39 -3.07
CA PHE A 53 -0.52 15.23 -2.18
C PHE A 53 -1.55 15.27 -1.06
N ALA A 54 -1.76 16.43 -0.43
CA ALA A 54 -2.77 16.60 0.61
C ALA A 54 -4.20 16.42 0.07
N GLU A 55 -4.49 16.86 -1.15
CA GLU A 55 -5.78 16.62 -1.80
C GLU A 55 -5.95 15.15 -2.19
N TRP A 56 -4.87 14.48 -2.61
CA TRP A 56 -4.89 13.06 -2.94
C TRP A 56 -5.17 12.20 -1.74
N GLU A 57 -4.54 12.52 -0.61
CA GLU A 57 -4.76 11.82 0.64
C GLU A 57 -6.19 12.02 1.14
N ARG A 58 -6.74 13.24 1.01
CA ARG A 58 -8.16 13.50 1.30
C ARG A 58 -9.09 12.71 0.38
N CYS A 59 -8.79 12.61 -0.91
CA CYS A 59 -9.58 11.80 -1.84
C CYS A 59 -9.49 10.30 -1.52
N ASN A 60 -8.29 9.78 -1.28
CA ASN A 60 -8.05 8.37 -1.01
C ASN A 60 -8.63 7.91 0.33
N THR A 61 -8.67 8.80 1.33
CA THR A 61 -9.29 8.53 2.64
C THR A 61 -10.78 8.86 2.68
N GLY A 62 -11.37 9.31 1.57
CA GLY A 62 -12.78 9.69 1.51
C GLY A 62 -13.13 10.83 2.46
N GLN A 63 -12.26 11.84 2.58
CA GLN A 63 -12.46 13.02 3.43
C GLN A 63 -12.88 14.24 2.61
N GLY A 64 -13.63 15.16 3.24
CA GLY A 64 -14.08 16.41 2.62
C GLY A 64 -15.11 16.19 1.49
N ASP A 65 -14.97 16.92 0.40
CA ASP A 65 -15.90 16.83 -0.75
C ASP A 65 -15.83 15.47 -1.46
N TYR A 66 -14.74 14.73 -1.28
CA TYR A 66 -14.57 13.38 -1.83
C TYR A 66 -15.38 12.31 -1.07
N ALA A 67 -15.73 12.58 0.20
CA ALA A 67 -16.58 11.72 1.02
C ALA A 67 -18.00 11.60 0.45
N LYS A 68 -18.51 12.71 -0.10
CA LYS A 68 -19.86 12.79 -0.69
C LYS A 68 -19.94 12.26 -2.10
N ASN A 69 -18.84 12.34 -2.84
CA ASN A 69 -18.80 12.03 -4.27
C ASN A 69 -18.51 10.55 -4.57
N GLY A 70 -18.20 9.73 -3.55
CA GLY A 70 -17.96 8.30 -3.75
C GLY A 70 -16.83 8.04 -4.74
N TYR A 71 -15.74 8.81 -4.65
CA TYR A 71 -14.52 8.49 -5.38
C TYR A 71 -13.96 7.20 -4.76
N ILE A 72 -14.23 6.07 -5.40
CA ILE A 72 -14.06 4.73 -4.82
C ILE A 72 -12.71 4.12 -5.24
N THR A 73 -12.00 4.71 -6.20
CA THR A 73 -10.72 4.15 -6.67
C THR A 73 -9.60 5.20 -6.76
N LYS A 74 -8.37 4.77 -6.44
CA LYS A 74 -7.13 5.56 -6.58
C LYS A 74 -7.01 6.26 -7.93
N GLU A 75 -7.48 5.61 -8.99
CA GLU A 75 -7.43 6.12 -10.34
C GLU A 75 -8.35 7.34 -10.54
N GLN A 76 -9.55 7.32 -9.94
CA GLN A 76 -10.46 8.46 -9.98
C GLN A 76 -9.90 9.66 -9.19
N CYS A 77 -9.23 9.41 -8.05
CA CYS A 77 -8.52 10.44 -7.31
C CYS A 77 -7.37 11.06 -8.12
N ASN A 78 -6.58 10.24 -8.81
CA ASN A 78 -5.54 10.71 -9.73
C ASN A 78 -6.11 11.61 -10.83
N MET A 79 -7.24 11.23 -11.43
CA MET A 79 -7.91 12.03 -12.46
C MET A 79 -8.45 13.35 -11.92
N ALA A 80 -9.07 13.36 -10.73
CA ALA A 80 -9.62 14.57 -10.11
C ALA A 80 -8.52 15.61 -9.83
N ILE A 81 -7.37 15.17 -9.32
CA ILE A 81 -6.25 16.06 -9.01
C ILE A 81 -5.53 16.50 -10.26
N ALA A 82 -5.39 15.63 -11.27
CA ALA A 82 -4.88 16.05 -12.57
C ALA A 82 -5.77 17.13 -13.21
N ALA A 83 -7.10 17.02 -13.06
CA ALA A 83 -8.04 18.04 -13.52
C ALA A 83 -7.89 19.37 -12.75
N GLN A 84 -7.66 19.31 -11.43
CA GLN A 84 -7.40 20.49 -10.62
C GLN A 84 -6.01 21.10 -10.89
N ALA A 85 -5.02 20.28 -11.20
CA ALA A 85 -3.69 20.73 -11.62
C ALA A 85 -3.72 21.42 -13.00
N LYS A 86 -4.67 21.03 -13.86
CA LYS A 86 -4.88 21.65 -15.17
C LYS A 86 -5.32 23.11 -15.05
N THR A 87 -6.16 23.46 -14.07
CA THR A 87 -6.56 24.85 -13.84
C THR A 87 -5.41 25.73 -13.34
N GLN A 88 -4.37 25.11 -12.76
CA GLN A 88 -3.15 25.77 -12.30
C GLN A 88 -1.99 25.71 -13.30
N GLY A 89 -2.16 25.08 -14.47
CA GLY A 89 -1.09 24.91 -15.47
C GLY A 89 -0.01 23.87 -15.11
N ASN A 90 -0.21 23.09 -14.05
CA ASN A 90 0.76 22.13 -13.52
C ASN A 90 0.41 20.66 -13.83
N GLU A 91 -0.55 20.40 -14.73
CA GLU A 91 -1.07 19.06 -15.02
C GLU A 91 0.04 18.05 -15.37
N LYS A 92 0.97 18.43 -16.25
CA LYS A 92 2.05 17.54 -16.72
C LYS A 92 2.98 17.15 -15.57
N LEU A 93 3.31 18.10 -14.70
CA LEU A 93 4.17 17.89 -13.54
C LEU A 93 3.48 16.99 -12.52
N VAL A 94 2.21 17.25 -12.21
CA VAL A 94 1.41 16.41 -11.30
C VAL A 94 1.32 14.98 -11.84
N ARG A 95 0.92 14.78 -13.09
CA ARG A 95 0.86 13.42 -13.66
C ARG A 95 2.22 12.70 -13.62
N GLN A 96 3.31 13.40 -13.92
CA GLN A 96 4.65 12.82 -13.89
C GLN A 96 5.05 12.41 -12.47
N VAL A 97 4.82 13.28 -11.48
CA VAL A 97 5.17 13.03 -10.08
C VAL A 97 4.29 11.93 -9.48
N PHE A 98 2.99 11.90 -9.77
CA PHE A 98 2.09 10.85 -9.29
C PHE A 98 2.39 9.48 -9.94
N ASN A 99 2.74 9.45 -11.23
CA ASN A 99 3.18 8.21 -11.88
C ASN A 99 4.52 7.72 -11.30
N ALA A 100 5.48 8.62 -11.09
CA ALA A 100 6.75 8.30 -10.45
C ALA A 100 6.56 7.84 -9.01
N GLN A 101 5.63 8.46 -8.27
CA GLN A 101 5.27 8.06 -6.93
C GLN A 101 4.69 6.66 -6.88
N GLN A 102 3.72 6.35 -7.77
CA GLN A 102 3.15 5.01 -7.85
C GLN A 102 4.25 3.97 -8.08
N PHE A 103 5.20 4.27 -8.97
CA PHE A 103 6.33 3.39 -9.24
C PHE A 103 7.27 3.24 -8.03
N GLN A 104 7.64 4.34 -7.37
CA GLN A 104 8.53 4.30 -6.21
C GLN A 104 7.88 3.61 -5.00
N LEU A 105 6.57 3.79 -4.78
CA LEU A 105 5.83 3.08 -3.74
C LEU A 105 5.78 1.58 -4.03
N ASN A 106 5.51 1.22 -5.28
CA ASN A 106 5.54 -0.17 -5.71
C ASN A 106 6.95 -0.79 -5.58
N ASP A 107 8.01 -0.05 -5.89
CA ASP A 107 9.39 -0.50 -5.74
C ASP A 107 9.80 -0.65 -4.27
N ALA A 108 9.44 0.32 -3.42
CA ALA A 108 9.70 0.29 -1.99
C ALA A 108 8.99 -0.90 -1.32
N ALA A 109 7.72 -1.14 -1.65
CA ALA A 109 6.97 -2.28 -1.16
C ALA A 109 7.51 -3.62 -1.72
N ASN A 110 7.97 -3.67 -2.97
CA ASN A 110 8.60 -4.87 -3.56
C ASN A 110 9.96 -5.21 -2.94
N LYS A 111 10.70 -4.21 -2.44
CA LYS A 111 11.97 -4.43 -1.73
C LYS A 111 11.76 -5.12 -0.38
N VAL A 112 10.59 -4.96 0.23
CA VAL A 112 10.22 -5.65 1.48
C VAL A 112 9.76 -7.07 1.12
N GLN A 113 10.73 -7.98 0.97
CA GLN A 113 10.43 -9.39 0.73
C GLN A 113 9.90 -10.05 2.01
N PRO A 114 8.79 -10.80 1.95
CA PRO A 114 8.29 -11.52 3.10
C PRO A 114 9.26 -12.64 3.50
N ALA A 115 9.39 -12.88 4.81
CA ALA A 115 10.20 -13.98 5.32
C ALA A 115 9.64 -15.34 4.87
N TRP A 116 10.50 -16.36 4.80
CA TRP A 116 10.06 -17.74 4.58
C TRP A 116 9.13 -18.20 5.71
N PRO A 117 7.99 -18.88 5.43
CA PRO A 117 7.56 -19.43 4.13
C PRO A 117 6.65 -18.53 3.27
N LEU A 118 6.30 -17.32 3.73
CA LEU A 118 5.43 -16.39 2.98
C LEU A 118 6.04 -15.94 1.64
N SER A 119 7.37 -15.98 1.51
CA SER A 119 8.10 -15.73 0.25
C SER A 119 7.61 -16.58 -0.94
N ILE A 120 7.13 -17.80 -0.70
CA ILE A 120 6.64 -18.71 -1.75
C ILE A 120 5.27 -18.26 -2.28
N MET A 121 4.50 -17.53 -1.45
CA MET A 121 3.16 -17.01 -1.78
C MET A 121 3.16 -15.51 -2.14
N ALA A 122 4.34 -14.89 -2.25
CA ALA A 122 4.50 -13.45 -2.39
C ALA A 122 3.83 -12.87 -3.65
N ASN A 123 3.84 -13.61 -4.77
CA ASN A 123 3.32 -13.12 -6.05
C ASN A 123 1.81 -12.80 -6.05
N PRO A 124 0.92 -13.71 -5.59
CA PRO A 124 -0.53 -13.42 -5.55
C PRO A 124 -0.95 -12.51 -4.38
N ILE A 125 -0.28 -12.58 -3.22
CA ILE A 125 -0.68 -11.81 -2.02
C ILE A 125 -0.41 -10.31 -2.22
N TYR A 126 0.71 -9.98 -2.85
CA TYR A 126 1.11 -8.60 -3.10
C TYR A 126 0.09 -7.84 -3.96
N VAL A 127 -0.44 -8.49 -5.01
CA VAL A 127 -1.46 -7.92 -5.91
C VAL A 127 -2.78 -7.64 -5.18
N VAL A 128 -3.13 -8.46 -4.19
CA VAL A 128 -4.37 -8.29 -3.40
C VAL A 128 -4.23 -7.14 -2.40
N ILE A 129 -3.08 -7.02 -1.73
CA ILE A 129 -2.82 -5.94 -0.77
C ILE A 129 -2.75 -4.57 -1.46
N GLN A 130 -2.12 -4.47 -2.65
CA GLN A 130 -2.08 -3.21 -3.42
C GLN A 130 -3.45 -2.71 -3.88
N LYS A 131 -4.45 -3.60 -3.99
CA LYS A 131 -5.83 -3.24 -4.32
C LYS A 131 -6.66 -2.82 -3.11
N LEU A 132 -6.21 -3.16 -1.89
CA LEU A 132 -6.91 -2.89 -0.63
C LEU A 132 -6.35 -1.68 0.13
N LEU A 133 -5.04 -1.42 0.00
CA LEU A 133 -4.43 -0.12 0.34
C LEU A 133 -4.67 0.88 -0.78
#